data_AF-A0A7Y5LAQ9-F1
#
_entry.id   AF-A0A7Y5LAQ9-F1
#
_cell.length_a   1.000
_cell.length_b   1.000
_cell.length_c   1.000
_cell.angle_alpha   90.00
_cell.angle_beta   90.00
_cell.angle_gamma   90.00
#
_symmetry.space_group_name_H-M   'P 1'
#
loop_
_entity.id
_entity.type
_entity.pdbx_description
1 polymer ?
#
loop_
_entity_poly.entity_id
_entity_poly.type
_entity_poly.pdbx_seq_one_letter_code
_entity_poly.pdbx_strand_id
1 'polypeptide(L)'
;LNAILLLLAVALSALAFFTIVEVPVLTLTVHGFVPAFFVGAMTLYFAVKFRSGLAAGMVAAGLLVIMMMVFNSMNVPAAQRYFIYFNPYDMPRQLDPETWNLWMWQNRIGVVLAGGLLLFAALRGMEERERLLR
;
A
#
# COMPACT_ATOMS: atom_id res chain seq x y z
N LEU A 1 -8.39 12.30 -1.14
CA LEU A 1 -7.30 11.68 -0.36
C LEU A 1 -6.24 11.04 -1.26
N ASN A 2 -6.56 10.00 -2.04
CA ASN A 2 -5.56 9.29 -2.85
C ASN A 2 -4.85 10.16 -3.91
N ALA A 3 -5.53 11.15 -4.51
CA ALA A 3 -4.88 12.12 -5.40
C ALA A 3 -3.84 13.00 -4.68
N ILE A 4 -4.13 13.39 -3.42
CA ILE A 4 -3.18 14.16 -2.58
C ILE A 4 -1.99 13.28 -2.21
N LEU A 5 -2.23 12.00 -1.88
CA LEU A 5 -1.16 11.03 -1.62
C LEU A 5 -0.25 10.82 -2.84
N LEU A 6 -0.83 10.79 -4.05
CA LEU A 6 -0.06 10.68 -5.28
C LEU A 6 0.83 11.92 -5.50
N LEU A 7 0.28 13.12 -5.36
CA LEU A 7 1.04 14.37 -5.48
C LEU A 7 2.16 14.45 -4.44
N LEU A 8 1.88 14.05 -3.20
CA LEU A 8 2.87 13.97 -2.14
C LEU A 8 3.96 12.95 -2.47
N ALA A 9 3.60 11.77 -3.00
CA ALA A 9 4.56 10.75 -3.39
C ALA A 9 5.48 11.23 -4.53
N VAL A 10 4.94 11.98 -5.50
CA VAL A 10 5.75 12.62 -6.56
C VAL A 10 6.73 13.62 -5.94
N ALA A 11 6.24 14.51 -5.07
CA ALA A 11 7.06 15.54 -4.45
C ALA A 11 8.19 14.93 -3.58
N LEU A 12 7.88 13.92 -2.77
CA LEU A 12 8.86 13.23 -1.94
C LEU A 12 9.87 12.43 -2.78
N SER A 13 9.42 11.79 -3.87
CA SER A 13 10.33 11.08 -4.77
C SER A 13 11.27 12.02 -5.50
N ALA A 14 10.78 13.20 -5.92
CA ALA A 14 11.62 14.24 -6.51
C ALA A 14 12.64 14.76 -5.50
N LEU A 15 12.23 15.01 -4.25
CA LEU A 15 13.13 15.41 -3.19
C LEU A 15 14.22 14.34 -2.94
N ALA A 16 13.83 13.07 -2.88
CA ALA A 16 14.77 11.96 -2.70
C ALA A 16 15.79 11.86 -3.84
N PHE A 17 15.36 12.12 -5.08
CA PHE A 17 16.26 12.18 -6.24
C PHE A 17 17.35 13.24 -6.10
N PHE A 18 16.98 14.44 -5.60
CA PHE A 18 17.94 15.52 -5.41
C PHE A 18 18.84 15.39 -4.17
N THR A 19 18.43 14.61 -3.16
CA THR A 19 19.07 14.64 -1.83
C THR A 19 19.72 13.33 -1.39
N ILE A 20 19.21 12.18 -1.82
CA ILE A 20 19.58 10.88 -1.24
C ILE A 20 20.10 9.90 -2.31
N VAL A 21 19.36 9.70 -3.41
CA VAL A 21 19.66 8.61 -4.35
C VAL A 21 19.22 8.93 -5.78
N GLU A 22 20.04 8.57 -6.76
CA GLU A 22 19.77 8.80 -8.19
C GLU A 22 18.84 7.72 -8.78
N VAL A 23 17.63 7.57 -8.22
CA VAL A 23 16.63 6.61 -8.73
C VAL A 23 15.57 7.37 -9.55
N PRO A 24 15.06 6.80 -10.66
CA PRO A 24 14.02 7.44 -11.46
C PRO A 24 12.79 7.81 -10.62
N VAL A 25 12.46 9.10 -10.58
CA VAL A 25 11.39 9.68 -9.74
C VAL A 25 10.05 9.00 -9.97
N LEU A 26 9.71 8.72 -11.24
CA LEU A 26 8.41 8.12 -11.58
C LEU A 26 8.29 6.69 -11.07
N THR A 27 9.34 5.88 -11.25
CA THR A 27 9.38 4.49 -10.79
C THR A 27 9.31 4.42 -9.27
N LEU A 28 10.06 5.28 -8.57
CA LEU A 28 10.01 5.40 -7.11
C LEU A 28 8.62 5.82 -6.63
N THR A 29 8.02 6.80 -7.30
CA THR A 29 6.66 7.28 -6.99
C THR A 29 5.64 6.15 -7.10
N VAL A 30 5.63 5.41 -8.23
CA VAL A 30 4.66 4.33 -8.45
C VAL A 30 4.81 3.25 -7.39
N HIS A 31 6.04 2.82 -7.09
CA HIS A 31 6.28 1.79 -6.10
C HIS A 31 5.96 2.22 -4.67
N GLY A 32 6.18 3.49 -4.32
CA GLY A 32 5.78 4.05 -3.02
C GLY A 32 4.28 4.32 -2.91
N PHE A 33 3.63 4.67 -4.02
CA PHE A 33 2.20 4.98 -4.04
C PHE A 33 1.32 3.74 -3.86
N VAL A 34 1.67 2.61 -4.46
CA VAL A 34 0.87 1.37 -4.37
C VAL A 34 0.53 0.96 -2.92
N PRO A 35 1.50 0.81 -1.99
CA PRO A 35 1.17 0.50 -0.60
C PRO A 35 0.40 1.64 0.09
N ALA A 36 0.72 2.90 -0.20
CA ALA A 36 -0.01 4.05 0.36
C ALA A 36 -1.48 4.08 -0.07
N PHE A 37 -1.77 3.75 -1.33
CA PHE A 37 -3.12 3.60 -1.87
C PHE A 37 -3.89 2.51 -1.12
N PHE A 38 -3.28 1.34 -0.92
CA PHE A 38 -3.89 0.25 -0.16
C PHE A 38 -4.23 0.68 1.27
N VAL A 39 -3.28 1.29 1.99
CA VAL A 39 -3.49 1.77 3.36
C VAL A 39 -4.60 2.82 3.42
N GLY A 40 -4.63 3.76 2.46
CA GLY A 40 -5.69 4.75 2.34
C GLY A 40 -7.06 4.11 2.14
N ALA A 41 -7.17 3.14 1.21
CA ALA A 41 -8.41 2.42 0.94
C ALA A 41 -8.88 1.58 2.14
N MET A 42 -7.96 0.88 2.82
CA MET A 42 -8.23 0.11 4.03
C MET A 42 -8.73 1.00 5.18
N THR A 43 -8.05 2.14 5.41
CA THR A 43 -8.45 3.09 6.46
C THR A 43 -9.83 3.67 6.18
N LEU A 44 -10.12 4.00 4.92
CA LEU A 44 -11.45 4.47 4.50
C LEU A 44 -12.52 3.40 4.73
N TYR A 45 -12.26 2.15 4.34
CA TYR A 45 -13.16 1.04 4.58
C TYR A 45 -13.50 0.89 6.07
N PHE A 46 -12.50 0.91 6.95
CA PHE A 46 -12.75 0.87 8.40
C PHE A 46 -13.46 2.12 8.92
N ALA A 47 -13.20 3.30 8.36
CA ALA A 47 -13.90 4.52 8.77
C ALA A 47 -15.40 4.43 8.46
N VAL A 48 -15.75 3.89 7.29
CA VAL A 48 -17.14 3.63 6.90
C VAL A 48 -17.76 2.55 7.80
N LYS A 49 -17.04 1.46 8.07
CA LYS A 49 -17.55 0.33 8.87
C LYS A 49 -17.76 0.68 10.34
N PHE A 50 -16.80 1.36 10.97
CA PHE A 50 -16.84 1.71 12.39
C PHE A 50 -17.53 3.05 12.66
N ARG A 51 -17.84 3.82 11.61
CA ARG A 51 -18.43 5.17 11.72
C ARG A 51 -17.57 6.12 12.58
N SER A 52 -16.26 5.89 12.61
CA SER A 52 -15.30 6.66 13.39
C SER A 52 -13.95 6.67 12.69
N GLY A 53 -13.46 7.87 12.36
CA GLY A 53 -12.13 8.05 11.74
C GLY A 53 -11.00 7.67 12.68
N LEU A 54 -11.14 7.95 13.99
CA LEU A 54 -10.13 7.60 14.99
C LEU A 54 -10.00 6.09 15.18
N ALA A 55 -11.13 5.39 15.31
CA ALA A 55 -11.12 3.92 15.42
C ALA A 55 -10.53 3.27 14.16
N ALA A 56 -10.88 3.79 12.99
CA ALA A 56 -10.33 3.31 11.73
C ALA A 56 -8.82 3.49 11.60
N GLY A 57 -8.31 4.68 11.98
CA GLY A 57 -6.88 4.96 11.99
C GLY A 57 -6.12 4.03 12.94
N MET A 58 -6.63 3.81 14.16
CA MET A 58 -6.02 2.92 15.14
C MET A 58 -6.00 1.46 14.66
N VAL A 59 -7.10 0.96 14.10
CA VAL A 59 -7.16 -0.42 13.60
C VAL A 59 -6.25 -0.61 12.39
N ALA A 60 -6.25 0.34 11.45
CA ALA A 60 -5.36 0.31 10.29
C ALA A 60 -3.89 0.31 10.73
N ALA A 61 -3.50 1.20 11.65
CA ALA A 61 -2.15 1.27 12.18
C ALA A 61 -1.76 -0.02 12.92
N GLY A 62 -2.65 -0.57 13.76
CA GLY A 62 -2.43 -1.82 14.48
C GLY A 62 -2.20 -3.00 13.53
N LEU A 63 -3.02 -3.12 12.48
CA LEU A 63 -2.84 -4.15 11.44
C LEU A 63 -1.50 -4.01 10.72
N LEU A 64 -1.08 -2.78 10.41
CA LEU A 64 0.22 -2.54 9.78
C LEU A 64 1.38 -2.96 10.69
N VAL A 65 1.33 -2.62 11.98
CA VAL A 65 2.35 -3.04 12.95
C VAL A 65 2.42 -4.56 13.05
N ILE A 66 1.28 -5.23 13.22
CA ILE A 66 1.21 -6.70 13.28
C ILE A 66 1.79 -7.31 12.01
N MET A 67 1.41 -6.79 10.84
CA MET A 67 1.95 -7.25 9.57
C MET A 67 3.48 -7.11 9.52
N MET A 68 4.03 -5.95 9.89
CA MET A 68 5.48 -5.74 9.92
C MET A 68 6.18 -6.72 10.86
N MET A 69 5.61 -6.99 12.04
CA MET A 69 6.18 -7.96 12.99
C MET A 69 6.16 -9.38 12.43
N VAL A 70 5.06 -9.78 11.77
CA VAL A 70 4.91 -11.12 11.19
C VAL A 70 5.90 -11.31 10.04
N PHE A 71 5.99 -10.38 9.09
CA PHE A 71 6.89 -10.51 7.95
C PHE A 71 8.38 -10.41 8.35
N ASN A 72 8.72 -9.63 9.38
CA ASN A 72 10.10 -9.60 9.89
C ASN A 72 10.49 -10.88 10.65
N SER A 73 9.54 -11.61 11.24
CA SER A 73 9.82 -12.89 11.91
C SER A 73 9.92 -14.07 10.93
N MET A 74 9.27 -13.97 9.78
CA MET A 74 9.38 -14.91 8.68
C MET A 74 10.67 -14.64 7.89
N ASN A 75 11.80 -15.19 8.33
CA ASN A 75 13.12 -15.13 7.65
C ASN A 75 13.17 -15.91 6.31
N VAL A 76 12.10 -15.88 5.52
CA VAL A 76 11.98 -16.63 4.27
C VAL A 76 11.88 -15.63 3.10
N PRO A 77 12.78 -15.67 2.10
CA PRO A 77 12.73 -14.76 0.95
C PRO A 77 11.39 -14.80 0.21
N ALA A 78 10.75 -15.98 0.14
CA ALA A 78 9.44 -16.15 -0.47
C ALA A 78 8.31 -15.42 0.27
N ALA A 79 8.46 -15.16 1.58
CA ALA A 79 7.48 -14.38 2.34
C ALA A 79 7.47 -12.92 1.87
N GLN A 80 8.61 -12.36 1.48
CA GLN A 80 8.70 -10.97 1.02
C GLN A 80 7.80 -10.70 -0.21
N ARG A 81 7.58 -11.69 -1.08
CA ARG A 81 6.71 -11.58 -2.27
C ARG A 81 5.30 -11.05 -1.94
N TYR A 82 4.75 -11.40 -0.79
CA TYR A 82 3.39 -10.99 -0.39
C TYR A 82 3.37 -9.79 0.56
N PHE A 83 4.53 -9.23 0.89
CA PHE A 83 4.63 -8.11 1.80
C PHE A 83 4.15 -6.82 1.13
N ILE A 84 3.26 -6.06 1.78
CA ILE A 84 2.68 -4.84 1.19
C ILE A 84 3.76 -3.79 0.88
N TYR A 85 4.79 -3.71 1.73
CA TYR A 85 5.94 -2.82 1.53
C TYR A 85 7.11 -3.52 0.84
N PHE A 86 6.84 -4.47 -0.06
CA PHE A 86 7.88 -5.10 -0.89
C PHE A 86 8.79 -4.04 -1.50
N ASN A 87 10.10 -4.14 -1.28
CA ASN A 87 11.09 -3.19 -1.78
C ASN A 87 11.65 -3.70 -3.12
N PRO A 88 11.37 -3.04 -4.26
CA PRO A 88 11.83 -3.52 -5.56
C PRO A 88 13.33 -3.29 -5.78
N TYR A 89 13.95 -2.41 -5.00
CA TYR A 89 15.35 -2.02 -5.14
C TYR A 89 16.31 -2.86 -4.29
N ASP A 90 15.78 -3.74 -3.43
CA ASP A 90 16.58 -4.61 -2.55
C ASP A 90 16.51 -6.06 -3.01
N MET A 91 17.11 -6.34 -4.18
CA MET A 91 17.09 -7.67 -4.77
C MET A 91 18.10 -8.61 -4.08
N PRO A 92 17.67 -9.79 -3.61
CA PRO A 92 18.59 -10.78 -3.04
C PRO A 92 19.59 -11.28 -4.09
N ARG A 93 20.87 -11.38 -3.73
CA ARG A 93 21.97 -11.83 -4.63
C ARG A 93 21.76 -13.22 -5.23
N GLN A 94 20.90 -14.03 -4.64
CA GLN A 94 20.67 -15.43 -4.99
C GLN A 94 19.52 -15.63 -5.97
N LEU A 95 18.75 -14.57 -6.26
CA LEU A 95 17.60 -14.65 -7.16
C LEU A 95 17.98 -14.23 -8.57
N ASP A 96 17.30 -14.81 -9.54
CA ASP A 96 17.39 -14.36 -10.93
C ASP A 96 16.59 -13.05 -11.13
N PRO A 97 17.10 -12.06 -11.90
CA PRO A 97 16.42 -10.78 -12.12
C PRO A 97 15.03 -10.90 -12.72
N GLU A 98 14.78 -11.86 -13.60
CA GLU A 98 13.44 -12.04 -14.20
C GLU A 98 12.44 -12.54 -13.15
N THR A 99 12.88 -13.46 -12.29
CA THR A 99 12.07 -13.97 -11.19
C THR A 99 11.72 -12.87 -10.19
N TRP A 100 12.67 -12.00 -9.86
CA TRP A 100 12.43 -10.87 -8.97
C TRP A 100 11.41 -9.88 -9.55
N ASN A 101 11.55 -9.55 -10.83
CA ASN A 101 10.63 -8.66 -11.53
C ASN A 101 9.21 -9.25 -11.58
N LEU A 102 9.07 -10.56 -11.79
CA LEU A 102 7.78 -11.25 -11.75
C LEU A 102 7.15 -11.14 -10.35
N TRP A 103 7.92 -11.37 -9.28
CA TRP A 103 7.43 -11.26 -7.90
C TRP A 103 6.99 -9.84 -7.57
N MET A 104 7.77 -8.83 -7.99
CA MET A 104 7.42 -7.43 -7.85
C MET A 104 6.08 -7.11 -8.52
N TRP A 105 5.90 -7.47 -9.79
CA TRP A 105 4.65 -7.16 -10.50
C TRP A 105 3.44 -7.86 -9.89
N GLN A 106 3.59 -9.13 -9.48
CA GLN A 106 2.54 -9.85 -8.79
C GLN A 106 2.17 -9.19 -7.47
N ASN A 107 3.15 -8.73 -6.69
CA ASN A 107 2.91 -7.96 -5.48
C ASN A 107 2.13 -6.67 -5.78
N ARG A 108 2.59 -5.86 -6.73
CA ARG A 108 1.97 -4.58 -7.06
C ARG A 108 0.54 -4.74 -7.53
N ILE A 109 0.30 -5.68 -8.45
CA ILE A 109 -1.04 -5.96 -8.96
C ILE A 109 -1.93 -6.47 -7.82
N GLY A 110 -1.44 -7.39 -6.99
CA GLY A 110 -2.20 -7.92 -5.85
C GLY A 110 -2.61 -6.83 -4.85
N VAL A 111 -1.67 -5.95 -4.47
CA VAL A 111 -1.93 -4.85 -3.53
C VAL A 111 -2.90 -3.82 -4.13
N VAL A 112 -2.75 -3.47 -5.41
CA VAL A 112 -3.69 -2.56 -6.09
C VAL A 112 -5.08 -3.17 -6.17
N LEU A 113 -5.22 -4.43 -6.54
CA LEU A 113 -6.52 -5.12 -6.62
C LEU A 113 -7.18 -5.19 -5.24
N ALA A 114 -6.43 -5.56 -4.20
CA ALA A 114 -6.94 -5.59 -2.83
C ALA A 114 -7.38 -4.19 -2.35
N GLY A 115 -6.59 -3.16 -2.65
CA GLY A 115 -6.95 -1.77 -2.35
C GLY A 115 -8.19 -1.32 -3.11
N GLY A 116 -8.33 -1.69 -4.37
CA GLY A 116 -9.50 -1.40 -5.20
C GLY A 116 -10.78 -2.06 -4.65
N LEU A 117 -10.69 -3.32 -4.22
CA LEU A 117 -11.81 -4.03 -3.59
C LEU A 117 -12.24 -3.38 -2.28
N LEU A 118 -11.29 -2.97 -1.43
CA LEU A 118 -11.58 -2.25 -0.18
C LEU A 118 -12.22 -0.89 -0.45
N LEU A 119 -11.71 -0.16 -1.44
CA LEU A 119 -12.28 1.11 -1.87
C LEU A 119 -13.72 0.93 -2.36
N PHE A 120 -13.97 -0.06 -3.22
CA PHE A 120 -15.31 -0.38 -3.70
C PHE A 120 -16.26 -0.74 -2.55
N ALA A 121 -15.83 -1.59 -1.62
CA ALA A 121 -16.62 -1.94 -0.43
C ALA A 121 -16.92 -0.71 0.45
N ALA A 122 -15.96 0.19 0.62
CA ALA A 122 -16.15 1.43 1.37
C ALA A 122 -17.17 2.35 0.69
N LEU A 123 -17.06 2.55 -0.63
CA LEU A 123 -18.00 3.37 -1.41
C LEU A 123 -19.42 2.81 -1.33
N ARG A 124 -19.59 1.50 -1.53
CA ARG A 124 -20.89 0.84 -1.40
C ARG A 124 -21.48 0.98 -0.01
N GLY A 125 -20.67 0.83 1.04
CA GLY A 125 -21.11 1.04 2.42
C GLY A 125 -21.57 2.47 2.71
N MET A 126 -20.98 3.48 2.04
CA MET A 126 -21.46 4.86 2.13
C MET A 126 -22.80 5.05 1.41
N GLU A 127 -22.96 4.49 0.22
CA GLU A 127 -24.21 4.58 -0.55
C GLU A 127 -25.39 3.93 0.20
N GLU A 128 -25.20 2.73 0.74
CA GLU A 128 -26.22 2.03 1.53
C GLU A 128 -26.64 2.88 2.76
N ARG A 129 -25.70 3.57 3.39
CA ARG A 129 -25.98 4.49 4.50
C ARG A 129 -26.81 5.70 4.06
N GLU A 130 -26.50 6.30 2.91
CA GLU A 130 -27.27 7.43 2.39
C GLU A 130 -28.71 7.03 2.03
N ARG A 131 -28.90 5.81 1.49
CA ARG A 131 -30.24 5.28 1.22
C ARG A 131 -31.08 5.05 2.47
N LEU A 132 -30.45 4.67 3.60
CA LEU A 132 -31.16 4.47 4.88
C LEU A 132 -31.60 5.77 5.56
N LEU A 133 -31.04 6.92 5.15
CA LEU A 133 -31.34 8.24 5.71
C LEU A 133 -32.38 9.01 4.88
N ARG A 134 -32.79 8.49 3.72
CA ARG A 134 -33.89 9.00 2.90
C ARG A 134 -35.17 8.25 3.22
#